data_AF-A0A914MN92-F1
#
_entry.id   AF-A0A914MN92-F1
#
_cell.length_a   1.000
_cell.length_b   1.000
_cell.length_c   1.000
_cell.angle_alpha   90.00
_cell.angle_beta   90.00
_cell.angle_gamma   90.00
#
_symmetry.space_group_name_H-M   'P 1'
#
loop_
_entity.id
_entity.type
_entity.pdbx_description
1 polymer ?
#
loop_
_entity_poly.entity_id
_entity_poly.type
_entity_poly.pdbx_seq_one_letter_code
_entity_poly.pdbx_strand_id
1 'polypeptide(L)'
;MEVDSITDVLTATSNGDEDPYKSEGQITLKIEKFSEFAHEGPKSRRLSDPVYIRGLPWKILAIPKMEHGAESTQKCLGYYLECNADNKDPSWNCSSNVKLKLLSQKPEKEDYVREFSHVFNAKTDDWGYKQFMNFEDIMNPEKGWYDEKKDTIVLLVDVKADLPHGIKSLQGIKEKEKEIQINNSLLKM
;
A
#
# COMPACT_ATOMS: atom_id res chain seq x y z
N MET A 1 9.00 -19.65 33.11
CA MET A 1 7.79 -20.06 32.37
C MET A 1 7.10 -18.78 31.97
N GLU A 2 7.56 -18.23 30.85
CA GLU A 2 6.91 -17.12 30.16
C GLU A 2 5.80 -17.70 29.28
N VAL A 3 4.68 -16.97 29.21
CA VAL A 3 3.84 -16.92 28.00
C VAL A 3 3.18 -15.55 27.95
N ASP A 4 3.78 -14.70 27.11
CA ASP A 4 3.18 -13.79 26.14
C ASP A 4 1.84 -13.12 26.49
N SER A 5 1.92 -11.86 26.93
CA SER A 5 0.91 -10.85 26.62
C SER A 5 1.59 -9.79 25.77
N ILE A 6 1.19 -9.65 24.50
CA ILE A 6 1.25 -8.45 23.62
C ILE A 6 1.19 -8.84 22.12
N THR A 7 1.31 -10.13 21.75
CA THR A 7 1.30 -10.54 20.32
C THR A 7 -0.08 -10.74 19.65
N ASP A 8 -1.20 -10.48 20.33
CA ASP A 8 -2.55 -10.77 19.80
C ASP A 8 -3.35 -9.55 19.29
N VAL A 9 -2.73 -8.41 19.01
CA VAL A 9 -3.46 -7.20 18.55
C VAL A 9 -3.20 -6.80 17.09
N LEU A 10 -2.40 -7.56 16.32
CA LEU A 10 -2.22 -7.29 14.87
C LEU A 10 -2.63 -8.44 13.94
N THR A 11 -3.31 -9.46 14.46
CA THR A 11 -3.98 -10.49 13.66
C THR A 11 -5.50 -10.33 13.72
N ALA A 12 -6.00 -9.12 13.48
CA ALA A 12 -7.41 -8.87 13.19
C ALA A 12 -7.64 -8.80 11.68
N THR A 13 -7.94 -9.97 11.14
CA THR A 13 -8.99 -10.22 10.14
C THR A 13 -8.88 -9.59 8.74
N SER A 14 -8.57 -10.44 7.76
CA SER A 14 -9.25 -10.40 6.48
C SER A 14 -10.74 -10.72 6.71
N ASN A 15 -11.54 -9.72 7.12
CA ASN A 15 -12.99 -9.86 7.13
C ASN A 15 -13.50 -9.49 5.73
N GLY A 16 -14.11 -10.45 5.04
CA GLY A 16 -14.73 -10.28 3.72
C GLY A 16 -15.98 -9.38 3.70
N ASP A 17 -16.08 -8.41 4.62
CA ASP A 17 -17.20 -7.49 4.81
C ASP A 17 -16.77 -6.02 4.86
N GLU A 18 -15.54 -5.68 4.44
CA GLU A 18 -15.18 -4.27 4.31
C GLU A 18 -15.87 -3.64 3.10
N ASP A 19 -16.68 -2.60 3.32
CA ASP A 19 -17.30 -1.81 2.25
C ASP A 19 -16.22 -1.30 1.29
N PRO A 20 -16.17 -1.80 0.03
CA PRO A 20 -15.14 -1.41 -0.92
C PRO A 20 -15.26 0.07 -1.34
N TYR A 21 -16.40 0.73 -1.07
CA TYR A 21 -16.67 2.11 -1.42
C TYR A 21 -16.43 3.11 -0.28
N LYS A 22 -15.91 2.64 0.86
CA LYS A 22 -15.48 3.49 1.97
C LYS A 22 -14.54 4.60 1.50
N SER A 23 -14.64 5.76 2.14
CA SER A 23 -13.83 6.94 1.81
C SER A 23 -12.41 6.89 2.34
N GLU A 24 -12.15 6.00 3.29
CA GLU A 24 -10.88 5.88 3.98
C GLU A 24 -10.57 4.42 4.30
N GLY A 25 -9.29 4.12 4.41
CA GLY A 25 -8.83 2.77 4.72
C GLY A 25 -7.37 2.75 5.10
N GLN A 26 -6.98 1.63 5.70
CA GLN A 26 -5.60 1.35 6.04
C GLN A 26 -5.09 0.18 5.21
N ILE A 27 -3.82 0.27 4.80
CA ILE A 27 -3.15 -0.75 4.02
C ILE A 27 -1.87 -1.12 4.74
N THR A 28 -1.58 -2.41 4.88
CA THR A 28 -0.40 -2.89 5.60
C THR A 28 0.45 -3.75 4.69
N LEU A 29 1.77 -3.60 4.78
CA LEU A 29 2.75 -4.52 4.19
C LEU A 29 3.81 -4.86 5.25
N LYS A 30 3.85 -6.12 5.65
CA LYS A 30 4.97 -6.66 6.42
C LYS A 30 6.06 -7.10 5.44
N ILE A 31 7.27 -6.57 5.59
CA ILE A 31 8.44 -7.03 4.81
C ILE A 31 9.22 -7.98 5.70
N GLU A 32 9.28 -9.25 5.31
CA GLU A 32 10.11 -10.26 5.94
C GLU A 32 11.47 -10.36 5.25
N LYS A 33 12.46 -10.90 5.96
CA LYS A 33 13.85 -10.94 5.50
C LYS A 33 14.33 -9.56 5.09
N PHE A 34 14.04 -8.56 5.93
CA PHE A 34 14.26 -7.16 5.62
C PHE A 34 15.74 -6.85 5.41
N SER A 35 16.62 -7.52 6.16
CA SER A 35 18.06 -7.45 5.97
C SER A 35 18.46 -7.89 4.55
N GLU A 36 17.96 -9.03 4.06
CA GLU A 36 18.19 -9.48 2.67
C GLU A 36 17.64 -8.46 1.66
N PHE A 37 16.39 -8.00 1.86
CA PHE A 37 15.74 -7.00 1.01
C PHE A 37 16.56 -5.70 0.89
N ALA A 38 17.19 -5.24 1.97
CA ALA A 38 18.04 -4.06 1.96
C ALA A 38 19.28 -4.21 1.05
N HIS A 39 19.72 -5.43 0.79
CA HIS A 39 20.85 -5.72 -0.11
C HIS A 39 20.44 -6.04 -1.55
N GLU A 40 19.15 -6.28 -1.80
CA GLU A 40 18.61 -6.58 -3.12
C GLU A 40 18.61 -5.36 -4.07
N GLY A 41 18.37 -5.64 -5.35
CA GLY A 41 18.25 -4.60 -6.38
C GLY A 41 16.80 -4.16 -6.61
N PRO A 42 16.57 -3.08 -7.39
CA PRO A 42 15.23 -2.51 -7.62
C PRO A 42 14.19 -3.46 -8.22
N LYS A 43 14.60 -4.61 -8.74
CA LYS A 43 13.70 -5.65 -9.26
C LYS A 43 13.01 -6.45 -8.16
N SER A 44 13.55 -6.45 -6.94
CA SER A 44 12.98 -7.19 -5.81
C SER A 44 11.88 -6.42 -5.08
N ARG A 45 11.01 -5.74 -5.83
CA ARG A 45 9.89 -4.98 -5.27
C ARG A 45 8.95 -5.89 -4.46
N ARG A 46 8.40 -5.36 -3.38
CA ARG A 46 7.36 -6.01 -2.56
C ARG A 46 6.07 -5.22 -2.68
N LEU A 47 4.95 -5.92 -2.84
CA LEU A 47 3.60 -5.35 -2.93
C LEU A 47 2.73 -5.90 -1.82
N SER A 48 1.83 -5.09 -1.29
CA SER A 48 0.73 -5.59 -0.47
C SER A 48 -0.36 -6.23 -1.32
N ASP A 49 -1.24 -6.98 -0.66
CA ASP A 49 -2.57 -7.25 -1.20
C ASP A 49 -3.35 -5.94 -1.40
N PRO A 50 -4.28 -5.90 -2.37
CA PRO A 50 -5.10 -4.72 -2.60
C PRO A 50 -6.11 -4.51 -1.46
N VAL A 51 -6.25 -3.27 -1.03
CA VAL A 51 -7.37 -2.81 -0.21
C VAL A 51 -8.26 -1.91 -1.07
N TYR A 52 -9.57 -2.15 -1.02
CA TYR A 52 -10.52 -1.36 -1.80
C TYR A 52 -10.99 -0.14 -1.01
N ILE A 53 -10.77 1.04 -1.61
CA ILE A 53 -11.20 2.34 -1.09
C ILE A 53 -11.78 3.09 -2.28
N ARG A 54 -13.01 3.60 -2.15
CA ARG A 54 -13.77 4.20 -3.26
C ARG A 54 -13.94 3.29 -4.49
N GLY A 55 -13.98 1.98 -4.28
CA GLY A 55 -14.10 0.98 -5.33
C GLY A 55 -12.84 0.79 -6.18
N LEU A 56 -11.73 1.44 -5.81
CA LEU A 56 -10.43 1.31 -6.45
C LEU A 56 -9.51 0.40 -5.64
N PRO A 57 -8.66 -0.43 -6.28
CA PRO A 57 -7.65 -1.21 -5.58
C PRO A 57 -6.43 -0.33 -5.26
N TRP A 58 -6.05 -0.28 -3.99
CA TRP A 58 -4.87 0.43 -3.50
C TRP A 58 -3.86 -0.57 -2.94
N LYS A 59 -2.56 -0.39 -3.23
CA LYS A 59 -1.49 -1.27 -2.78
C LYS A 59 -0.28 -0.49 -2.30
N ILE A 60 0.38 -0.98 -1.25
CA ILE A 60 1.73 -0.52 -0.91
C ILE A 60 2.73 -1.11 -1.91
N LEU A 61 3.66 -0.28 -2.37
CA LEU A 61 4.84 -0.69 -3.14
C LEU A 61 6.12 -0.29 -2.38
N ALA A 62 6.91 -1.29 -2.00
CA ALA A 62 8.24 -1.12 -1.41
C ALA A 62 9.32 -1.58 -2.40
N ILE A 63 10.36 -0.76 -2.58
CA ILE A 63 11.45 -1.04 -3.51
C ILE A 63 12.79 -0.74 -2.82
N PRO A 64 13.78 -1.64 -2.83
CA PRO A 64 15.11 -1.30 -2.38
C PRO A 64 15.77 -0.44 -3.46
N LYS A 65 16.19 0.76 -3.06
CA LYS A 65 16.81 1.74 -3.96
C LYS A 65 18.27 1.90 -3.56
N MET A 66 19.10 2.02 -4.58
CA MET A 66 20.49 2.43 -4.44
C MET A 66 20.61 3.81 -5.09
N GLU A 67 20.94 4.83 -4.29
CA GLU A 67 21.23 6.16 -4.81
C GLU A 67 22.74 6.36 -4.86
N HIS A 68 23.22 6.87 -5.98
CA HIS A 68 24.61 7.30 -6.13
C HIS A 68 24.69 8.79 -5.80
N GLY A 69 25.16 9.09 -4.58
CA GLY A 69 25.56 10.46 -4.21
C GLY A 69 26.96 10.78 -4.75
N ALA A 70 27.36 12.05 -4.62
CA ALA A 70 28.67 12.54 -5.06
C ALA A 70 29.84 11.89 -4.30
N GLU A 71 29.63 11.50 -3.04
CA GLU A 71 30.68 10.97 -2.15
C GLU A 71 30.40 9.56 -1.62
N SER A 72 29.14 9.10 -1.65
CA SER A 72 28.78 7.76 -1.20
C SER A 72 27.57 7.21 -1.94
N THR A 73 27.50 5.88 -2.04
CA THR A 73 26.31 5.18 -2.51
C THR A 73 25.47 4.80 -1.30
N GLN A 74 24.25 5.35 -1.20
CA GLN A 74 23.35 5.09 -0.07
C GLN A 74 22.20 4.19 -0.50
N LYS A 75 21.95 3.15 0.31
CA LYS A 75 20.82 2.26 0.11
C LYS A 75 19.65 2.71 0.98
N CYS A 76 18.49 2.87 0.36
CA CYS A 76 17.29 3.36 1.02
C CYS A 76 16.05 2.59 0.59
N LEU A 77 15.05 2.62 1.45
CA LEU A 77 13.71 2.15 1.14
C LEU A 77 13.02 3.19 0.26
N GLY A 78 12.63 2.81 -0.95
CA GLY A 78 11.58 3.49 -1.70
C GLY A 78 10.22 2.99 -1.24
N TYR A 79 9.32 3.90 -0.88
CA TYR A 79 8.00 3.57 -0.35
C TYR A 79 6.93 4.40 -1.06
N TYR A 80 6.02 3.71 -1.73
CA TYR A 80 4.98 4.27 -2.59
C TYR A 80 3.62 3.64 -2.29
N LEU A 81 2.58 4.36 -2.68
CA LEU A 81 1.21 3.87 -2.77
C LEU A 81 0.83 3.78 -4.25
N GLU A 82 0.40 2.61 -4.71
CA GLU A 82 -0.19 2.40 -6.04
C GLU A 82 -1.73 2.46 -5.91
N CYS A 83 -2.41 3.08 -6.87
CA CYS A 83 -3.86 3.15 -6.98
C CYS A 83 -4.28 2.76 -8.39
N ASN A 84 -5.10 1.72 -8.53
CA ASN A 84 -5.70 1.31 -9.81
C ASN A 84 -4.70 1.11 -10.95
N ALA A 85 -3.48 0.65 -10.64
CA ALA A 85 -2.34 0.62 -11.54
C ALA A 85 -2.55 -0.27 -12.79
N ASP A 86 -3.49 -1.21 -12.77
CA ASP A 86 -3.81 -2.07 -13.92
C ASP A 86 -4.74 -1.37 -14.93
N ASN A 87 -5.42 -0.28 -14.54
CA ASN A 87 -6.34 0.45 -15.41
C ASN A 87 -5.63 1.60 -16.13
N LYS A 88 -5.49 1.47 -17.45
CA LYS A 88 -4.84 2.47 -18.30
C LYS A 88 -5.79 3.43 -19.01
N ASP A 89 -7.08 3.43 -18.65
CA ASP A 89 -8.06 4.39 -19.16
C ASP A 89 -7.72 5.81 -18.63
N PRO A 90 -7.44 6.80 -19.50
CA PRO A 90 -7.05 8.13 -19.05
C PRO A 90 -8.19 8.93 -18.40
N SER A 91 -9.43 8.45 -18.44
CA SER A 91 -10.58 9.15 -17.88
C SER A 91 -10.64 9.08 -16.35
N TRP A 92 -10.05 8.05 -15.73
CA TRP A 92 -10.14 7.89 -14.28
C TRP A 92 -9.16 8.79 -13.53
N ASN A 93 -9.62 9.34 -12.40
CA ASN A 93 -8.73 9.95 -11.42
C ASN A 93 -9.33 9.90 -10.00
N CYS A 94 -8.46 9.96 -9.00
CA CYS A 94 -8.85 9.95 -7.59
C CYS A 94 -7.95 10.89 -6.78
N SER A 95 -8.53 11.95 -6.22
CA SER A 95 -7.88 12.84 -5.25
C SER A 95 -7.79 12.15 -3.88
N SER A 96 -6.67 12.34 -3.19
CA SER A 96 -6.43 11.69 -1.89
C SER A 96 -5.46 12.46 -1.00
N ASN A 97 -5.59 12.21 0.31
CA ASN A 97 -4.62 12.55 1.34
C ASN A 97 -4.09 11.24 1.94
N VAL A 98 -2.77 11.12 2.05
CA VAL A 98 -2.09 9.86 2.36
C VAL A 98 -1.06 10.07 3.45
N LYS A 99 -1.00 9.14 4.41
CA LYS A 99 0.08 9.04 5.40
C LYS A 99 0.81 7.71 5.24
N LEU A 100 2.05 7.75 4.76
CA LEU A 100 2.94 6.60 4.75
C LEU A 100 3.63 6.50 6.11
N LYS A 101 3.50 5.35 6.78
CA LYS A 101 4.09 5.08 8.08
C LYS A 101 5.01 3.87 8.04
N LEU A 102 6.11 3.97 8.76
CA LEU A 102 6.94 2.86 9.19
C LEU A 102 6.65 2.64 10.67
N LEU A 103 5.99 1.52 11.00
CA LEU A 103 5.50 1.28 12.34
C LEU A 103 6.64 0.90 13.29
N SER A 104 6.58 1.46 14.49
CA SER A 104 7.42 1.02 15.59
C SER A 104 7.12 -0.43 15.97
N GLN A 105 8.19 -1.19 16.20
CA GLN A 105 8.18 -2.54 16.75
C GLN A 105 8.44 -2.53 18.27
N LYS A 106 8.54 -1.35 18.89
CA LYS A 106 8.80 -1.16 20.32
C LYS A 106 7.73 -0.26 20.95
N PRO A 107 7.06 -0.67 22.05
CA PRO A 107 5.96 0.10 22.65
C PRO A 107 6.29 1.56 23.00
N GLU A 108 7.56 1.82 23.34
CA GLU A 108 8.06 3.13 23.78
C GLU A 108 8.49 4.06 22.63
N LYS A 109 8.43 3.58 21.37
CA LYS A 109 8.93 4.31 20.19
C LYS A 109 7.78 4.67 19.26
N GLU A 110 7.86 5.84 18.66
CA GLU A 110 6.86 6.35 17.73
C GLU A 110 7.07 5.80 16.31
N ASP A 111 5.98 5.74 15.56
CA ASP A 111 6.01 5.50 14.12
C ASP A 111 6.70 6.65 13.40
N TYR A 112 7.43 6.33 12.33
CA TYR A 112 7.90 7.37 11.42
C TYR A 112 6.85 7.63 10.34
N VAL A 113 6.41 8.88 10.20
CA VAL A 113 5.30 9.26 9.32
C VAL A 113 5.74 10.31 8.31
N ARG A 114 5.35 10.13 7.05
CA ARG A 114 5.38 11.17 6.02
C ARG A 114 4.04 11.22 5.31
N GLU A 115 3.61 12.41 4.93
CA GLU A 115 2.30 12.63 4.33
C GLU A 115 2.37 13.43 3.03
N PHE A 116 1.40 13.18 2.17
CA PHE A 116 1.23 13.90 0.92
C PHE A 116 -0.23 13.90 0.48
N SER A 117 -0.56 14.83 -0.41
CA SER A 117 -1.80 14.82 -1.18
C SER A 117 -1.45 14.58 -2.64
N HIS A 118 -2.22 13.72 -3.32
CA HIS A 118 -1.99 13.39 -4.73
C HIS A 118 -3.28 13.04 -5.46
N VAL A 119 -3.30 13.32 -6.77
CA VAL A 119 -4.37 12.92 -7.69
C VAL A 119 -3.88 11.76 -8.54
N PHE A 120 -4.24 10.55 -8.12
CA PHE A 120 -3.92 9.32 -8.85
C PHE A 120 -4.71 9.25 -10.15
N ASN A 121 -4.08 8.81 -11.23
CA ASN A 121 -4.67 8.65 -12.57
C ASN A 121 -3.79 7.70 -13.41
N ALA A 122 -4.20 7.35 -14.63
CA ALA A 122 -3.48 6.40 -15.48
C ALA A 122 -2.02 6.76 -15.83
N LYS A 123 -1.61 8.04 -15.71
CA LYS A 123 -0.22 8.48 -15.97
C LYS A 123 0.64 8.49 -14.70
N THR A 124 0.01 8.71 -13.55
CA THR A 124 0.66 8.77 -12.23
C THR A 124 -0.16 7.92 -11.26
N ASP A 125 -0.14 6.61 -11.52
CA ASP A 125 -0.89 5.60 -10.76
C ASP A 125 -0.16 5.19 -9.46
N ASP A 126 1.08 5.63 -9.28
CA ASP A 126 1.81 5.59 -8.03
C ASP A 126 2.22 6.99 -7.55
N TRP A 127 2.47 7.09 -6.24
CA TRP A 127 3.10 8.25 -5.62
C TRP A 127 3.74 7.88 -4.29
N GLY A 128 4.84 8.56 -3.95
CA GLY A 128 5.55 8.31 -2.70
C GLY A 128 6.95 8.88 -2.70
N TYR A 129 7.84 8.25 -1.94
CA TYR A 129 9.20 8.75 -1.75
C TYR A 129 10.21 7.73 -2.30
N LYS A 130 11.00 8.17 -3.29
CA LYS A 130 12.15 7.40 -3.79
C LYS A 130 13.16 7.10 -2.69
N GLN A 131 13.33 8.05 -1.77
CA GLN A 131 14.16 7.93 -0.58
C GLN A 131 13.27 8.19 0.64
N PHE A 132 12.57 7.16 1.10
CA PHE A 132 11.74 7.27 2.29
C PHE A 132 12.60 7.35 3.54
N MET A 133 13.52 6.39 3.72
CA MET A 133 14.48 6.30 4.82
C MET A 133 15.65 5.38 4.44
N ASN A 134 16.85 5.63 4.98
CA ASN A 134 18.01 4.76 4.79
C ASN A 134 17.82 3.43 5.50
N PHE A 135 18.32 2.35 4.92
CA PHE A 135 18.22 1.03 5.56
C PHE A 135 18.99 0.95 6.88
N GLU A 136 20.13 1.62 6.99
CA GLU A 136 20.92 1.71 8.23
C GLU A 136 20.13 2.39 9.36
N ASP A 137 19.39 3.45 9.05
CA ASP A 137 18.54 4.14 10.03
C ASP A 137 17.36 3.27 10.47
N ILE A 138 16.74 2.54 9.53
CA ILE A 138 15.62 1.62 9.83
C ILE A 138 16.09 0.49 10.76
N MET A 139 17.26 -0.09 10.47
CA MET A 139 17.81 -1.21 11.21
C MET A 139 18.54 -0.80 12.50
N ASN A 140 18.68 0.50 12.78
CA ASN A 140 19.28 0.96 14.02
C ASN A 140 18.41 0.51 15.23
N PRO A 141 18.95 -0.33 16.14
CA PRO A 141 18.19 -0.86 17.27
C PRO A 141 17.63 0.23 18.20
N GLU A 142 18.22 1.42 18.25
CA GLU A 142 17.77 2.52 19.09
C GLU A 142 16.51 3.22 18.56
N LYS A 143 16.22 3.06 17.26
CA LYS A 143 15.08 3.71 16.59
C LYS A 143 13.78 2.92 16.77
N GLY A 144 13.87 1.60 16.72
CA GLY A 144 12.76 0.70 17.08
C GLY A 144 11.81 0.30 15.94
N TRP A 145 12.13 0.61 14.67
CA TRP A 145 11.28 0.26 13.53
C TRP A 145 11.54 -1.13 12.92
N TYR A 146 12.64 -1.77 13.34
CA TYR A 146 13.06 -3.09 12.87
C TYR A 146 12.99 -4.11 14.01
N ASP A 147 12.32 -5.23 13.76
CA ASP A 147 12.32 -6.41 14.63
C ASP A 147 13.48 -7.32 14.22
N GLU A 148 14.61 -7.21 14.91
CA GLU A 148 15.83 -7.97 14.63
C GLU A 148 15.65 -9.49 14.80
N LYS A 149 14.76 -9.93 15.69
CA LYS A 149 14.54 -11.36 15.93
C LYS A 149 13.76 -12.00 14.80
N LYS A 150 12.80 -11.26 14.22
CA LYS A 150 11.98 -11.73 13.10
C LYS A 150 12.53 -11.34 11.73
N ASP A 151 13.53 -10.47 11.69
CA ASP A 151 14.05 -9.82 10.48
C ASP A 151 12.93 -9.16 9.66
N THR A 152 12.15 -8.30 10.33
CA THR A 152 10.95 -7.70 9.72
C THR A 152 10.78 -6.21 10.02
N ILE A 153 10.11 -5.52 9.11
CA ILE A 153 9.48 -4.22 9.35
C ILE A 153 7.99 -4.27 8.97
N VAL A 154 7.21 -3.31 9.45
CA VAL A 154 5.80 -3.14 9.06
C VAL A 154 5.57 -1.75 8.50
N LEU A 155 5.12 -1.72 7.25
CA LEU A 155 4.69 -0.52 6.54
C LEU A 155 3.17 -0.40 6.64
N LEU A 156 2.67 0.78 7.00
CA LEU A 156 1.24 1.09 7.05
C LEU A 156 0.95 2.35 6.23
N VAL A 157 -0.18 2.39 5.55
CA VAL A 157 -0.68 3.58 4.87
C VAL A 157 -2.08 3.90 5.34
N ASP A 158 -2.31 5.12 5.81
CA ASP A 158 -3.67 5.66 5.92
C ASP A 158 -4.00 6.39 4.62
N VAL A 159 -5.13 6.05 4.01
CA VAL A 159 -5.63 6.72 2.80
C VAL A 159 -6.98 7.33 3.11
N LYS A 160 -7.16 8.60 2.73
CA LYS A 160 -8.46 9.26 2.63
C LYS A 160 -8.65 9.74 1.21
N ALA A 161 -9.67 9.24 0.52
CA ALA A 161 -9.91 9.45 -0.89
C ALA A 161 -11.28 10.11 -1.17
N ASP A 162 -11.27 11.05 -2.11
CA ASP A 162 -12.49 11.67 -2.65
C ASP A 162 -13.22 10.70 -3.58
N LEU A 163 -14.45 11.02 -3.98
CA LEU A 163 -15.15 10.24 -5.00
C LEU A 163 -14.35 10.28 -6.31
N PRO A 164 -13.99 9.13 -6.90
CA PRO A 164 -13.23 9.10 -8.12
C PRO A 164 -14.08 9.49 -9.32
N HIS A 165 -13.46 10.12 -10.30
CA HIS A 165 -14.07 10.45 -11.57
C HIS A 165 -13.68 9.43 -12.65
N GLY A 166 -14.47 9.31 -13.71
CA GLY A 166 -14.14 8.49 -14.89
C GLY A 166 -14.10 6.98 -14.66
N ILE A 167 -14.56 6.50 -13.51
CA ILE A 167 -14.71 5.07 -13.25
C ILE A 167 -16.09 4.63 -13.76
N LYS A 168 -16.11 3.64 -14.65
CA LYS A 168 -17.33 2.88 -14.92
C LYS A 168 -17.66 2.11 -13.64
N SER A 169 -18.68 2.54 -12.90
CA SER A 169 -19.03 1.91 -11.62
C SER A 169 -19.22 0.41 -11.83
N LEU A 170 -18.67 -0.42 -10.93
CA LEU A 170 -18.94 -1.87 -10.94
C LEU A 170 -20.45 -2.15 -10.86
N GLN A 171 -21.21 -1.24 -10.25
CA GLN A 171 -22.66 -1.26 -10.24
C GLN A 171 -23.25 -1.10 -11.66
N GLY A 172 -22.78 -0.12 -12.43
CA GLY A 172 -23.19 0.06 -13.84
C GLY A 172 -22.69 -1.05 -14.77
N ILE A 173 -21.56 -1.71 -14.45
CA ILE A 173 -21.09 -2.90 -15.16
C ILE A 173 -22.02 -4.09 -14.86
N LYS A 174 -22.32 -4.36 -13.58
CA LYS A 174 -23.23 -5.44 -13.17
C LYS A 174 -24.66 -5.23 -13.72
N GLU A 175 -25.13 -3.99 -13.79
CA GLU A 175 -26.42 -3.64 -14.38
C GLU A 175 -26.43 -3.90 -15.89
N LYS A 176 -25.38 -3.48 -16.61
CA LYS A 176 -25.23 -3.79 -18.04
C LYS A 176 -25.10 -5.27 -18.33
N GLU A 177 -24.39 -6.03 -17.50
CA GLU A 177 -24.29 -7.49 -17.63
C GLU A 177 -25.66 -8.16 -17.46
N LYS A 178 -26.47 -7.71 -16.49
CA LYS A 178 -27.87 -8.15 -16.34
C LYS A 178 -28.71 -7.81 -17.57
N GLU A 179 -28.63 -6.60 -18.11
CA GLU A 179 -29.35 -6.19 -19.33
C GLU A 179 -28.94 -7.04 -20.54
N ILE A 180 -27.65 -7.30 -20.73
CA ILE A 180 -27.13 -8.16 -21.81
C ILE A 180 -27.68 -9.58 -21.68
N GLN A 181 -27.73 -10.11 -20.46
CA GLN A 181 -28.24 -11.46 -20.21
C GLN A 181 -29.74 -11.59 -20.45
N ILE A 182 -30.53 -10.55 -20.12
CA ILE A 182 -31.95 -10.46 -20.45
C ILE A 182 -32.15 -10.44 -21.97
N ASN A 183 -31.44 -9.56 -22.69
CA ASN A 183 -31.58 -9.41 -24.13
C ASN A 183 -31.19 -10.69 -24.90
N ASN A 184 -30.13 -11.36 -24.49
CA ASN A 184 -29.72 -12.65 -25.09
C ASN A 184 -30.72 -13.79 -24.82
N SER A 185 -31.49 -13.71 -23.74
CA SER A 185 -32.55 -14.68 -23.44
C SER A 185 -33.79 -14.46 -24.30
N LEU A 186 -34.12 -13.19 -24.59
CA LEU A 186 -35.23 -12.82 -25.48
C LEU A 186 -34.95 -13.15 -26.96
N LEU A 187 -33.69 -13.06 -27.40
CA LEU A 187 -33.28 -13.42 -28.77
C LEU A 187 -33.28 -14.93 -29.06
N LYS A 188 -33.44 -15.77 -28.02
CA LYS A 188 -33.48 -17.24 -28.15
C LYS A 188 -34.90 -17.83 -28.12
N MET A 189 -35.92 -16.98 -28.10
CA MET A 189 -37.34 -17.34 -28.27
C MET A 189 -37.79 -16.99 -29.69
#